data_AF-A0A7X3YRV2-F1
#
_entry.id   AF-A0A7X3YRV2-F1
#
_cell.length_a   1.000
_cell.length_b   1.000
_cell.length_c   1.000
_cell.angle_alpha   90.00
_cell.angle_beta   90.00
_cell.angle_gamma   90.00
#
_symmetry.space_group_name_H-M   'P 1'
#
loop_
_entity.id
_entity.type
_entity.pdbx_description
1 polymer ?
#
loop_
_entity_poly.entity_id
_entity_poly.type
_entity_poly.pdbx_seq_one_letter_code
_entity_poly.pdbx_strand_id
1 'polypeptide(L)'
;MAWPWSRHAVAAGAGLQKRCCWGGGWLLFLAAGLYPILNNGNGVAAVSRYNHLCEGGCEGVGPMIRSALLDPVHLLGTLDWANILFYLFLLSLPLVFYWRRSSLPLLAATLPLLTANILSSSSAQRDLTHQYSLPIAILLVVASMDGLVADLRQGRLWLTRRLWFCYFWATLSWALLAKPGYFLDLYLSRADQAWPAHNLIRRIPSDAAVLTNSHLFPHLSHRPMVKQLFTKPLRKEELSQLDTALLNRHDPGWGSNIQHTAATIEQLQAMQWVCEEDDHSGFVLCQRPTS
;
A
#
# COMPACT_ATOMS: atom_id res chain seq x y z
N MET A 1 1.73 -42.21 -41.95
CA MET A 1 2.48 -40.94 -41.94
C MET A 1 2.41 -40.35 -40.54
N ALA A 2 3.51 -40.45 -39.79
CA ALA A 2 3.58 -40.01 -38.40
C ALA A 2 3.88 -38.50 -38.32
N TRP A 3 3.11 -37.79 -37.49
CA TRP A 3 3.22 -36.35 -37.24
C TRP A 3 4.43 -36.01 -36.35
N PRO A 4 5.14 -34.88 -36.58
CA PRO A 4 6.37 -34.54 -35.86
C PRO A 4 6.08 -33.62 -34.66
N TRP A 5 5.91 -34.18 -33.46
CA TRP A 5 5.80 -33.41 -32.20
C TRP A 5 6.83 -33.79 -31.13
N SER A 6 7.92 -34.49 -31.49
CA SER A 6 8.90 -34.96 -30.50
C SER A 6 10.14 -34.09 -30.29
N ARG A 7 10.29 -32.94 -30.99
CA ARG A 7 11.52 -32.10 -30.91
C ARG A 7 11.38 -30.74 -30.22
N HIS A 8 10.30 -30.48 -29.49
CA HIS A 8 10.12 -29.20 -28.78
C HIS A 8 10.18 -29.28 -27.24
N ALA A 9 10.28 -30.47 -26.65
CA ALA A 9 10.35 -30.61 -25.19
C ALA A 9 11.75 -30.26 -24.61
N VAL A 10 12.83 -30.42 -25.38
CA VAL A 10 14.20 -30.23 -24.87
C VAL A 10 14.66 -28.75 -24.91
N ALA A 11 14.11 -27.94 -25.80
CA ALA A 11 14.49 -26.51 -25.92
C ALA A 11 13.81 -25.61 -24.87
N ALA A 12 12.71 -26.04 -24.25
CA ALA A 12 12.00 -25.27 -23.23
C ALA A 12 12.77 -25.19 -21.89
N GLY A 13 13.57 -26.21 -21.55
CA GLY A 13 14.34 -26.26 -20.30
C GLY A 13 15.50 -25.26 -20.25
N ALA A 14 16.25 -25.11 -21.34
CA ALA A 14 17.40 -24.20 -21.42
C ALA A 14 16.98 -22.72 -21.44
N GLY A 15 15.81 -22.39 -22.00
CA GLY A 15 15.23 -21.05 -21.97
C GLY A 15 14.68 -20.66 -20.60
N LEU A 16 14.09 -21.60 -19.86
CA LEU A 16 13.62 -21.39 -18.49
C LEU A 16 14.78 -21.12 -17.53
N GLN A 17 15.86 -21.91 -17.62
CA GLN A 17 17.01 -21.77 -16.73
C GLN A 17 17.72 -20.43 -16.93
N LYS A 18 17.89 -19.97 -18.17
CA LYS A 18 18.41 -18.63 -18.45
C LYS A 18 17.47 -17.54 -17.92
N ARG A 19 16.15 -17.65 -18.10
CA ARG A 19 15.20 -16.64 -17.58
C ARG A 19 15.20 -16.54 -16.05
N CYS A 20 15.32 -17.66 -15.33
CA CYS A 20 15.44 -17.67 -13.87
C CYS A 20 16.71 -16.99 -13.37
N CYS A 21 17.85 -17.16 -14.06
CA CYS A 21 19.11 -16.51 -13.67
C CYS A 21 19.06 -14.99 -13.80
N TRP A 22 18.36 -14.46 -14.82
CA TRP A 22 18.21 -13.01 -15.00
C TRP A 22 17.25 -12.41 -13.98
N GLY A 23 16.16 -13.11 -13.64
CA GLY A 23 15.24 -12.69 -12.58
C GLY A 23 15.89 -12.70 -11.19
N GLY A 24 16.62 -13.77 -10.85
CA GLY A 24 17.36 -13.87 -9.60
C GLY A 24 18.49 -12.84 -9.50
N GLY A 25 19.23 -12.61 -10.59
CA GLY A 25 20.26 -11.57 -10.67
C GLY A 25 19.68 -10.17 -10.48
N TRP A 26 18.52 -9.88 -11.07
CA TRP A 26 17.82 -8.62 -10.89
C TRP A 26 17.35 -8.41 -9.44
N LEU A 27 16.76 -9.44 -8.81
CA LEU A 27 16.34 -9.37 -7.41
C LEU A 27 17.52 -9.16 -6.45
N LEU A 28 18.64 -9.85 -6.68
CA LEU A 28 19.86 -9.66 -5.90
C LEU A 28 20.45 -8.26 -6.10
N PHE A 29 20.49 -7.77 -7.34
CA PHE A 29 20.91 -6.40 -7.64
C PHE A 29 20.05 -5.37 -6.91
N LEU A 30 18.73 -5.54 -6.90
CA LEU A 30 17.83 -4.64 -6.17
C LEU A 30 18.07 -4.73 -4.64
N ALA A 31 18.07 -5.95 -4.08
CA ALA A 31 18.12 -6.18 -2.64
C ALA A 31 19.47 -5.82 -2.01
N ALA A 32 20.58 -6.19 -2.66
CA ALA A 32 21.93 -6.03 -2.12
C ALA A 32 22.71 -4.87 -2.75
N GLY A 33 22.24 -4.32 -3.88
CA GLY A 33 22.88 -3.20 -4.57
C GLY A 33 22.07 -1.91 -4.45
N LEU A 34 20.97 -1.81 -5.20
CA LEU A 34 20.25 -0.55 -5.39
C LEU A 34 19.57 -0.04 -4.10
N TYR A 35 18.86 -0.90 -3.36
CA TYR A 35 18.12 -0.44 -2.17
C TYR A 35 19.03 0.08 -1.05
N PRO A 36 20.14 -0.58 -0.67
CA PRO A 36 21.07 -0.03 0.31
C PRO A 36 21.62 1.34 -0.12
N ILE A 37 21.91 1.53 -1.41
CA ILE A 37 22.41 2.83 -1.92
C ILE A 37 21.34 3.92 -1.77
N LEU A 38 20.09 3.63 -2.14
CA LEU A 38 18.99 4.60 -2.08
C LEU A 38 18.50 4.90 -0.67
N ASN A 39 18.71 3.98 0.28
CA ASN A 39 18.17 4.08 1.64
C ASN A 39 19.25 4.39 2.68
N ASN A 40 20.37 5.02 2.26
CA ASN A 40 21.50 5.40 3.13
C ASN A 40 22.05 4.24 3.97
N GLY A 41 22.16 3.06 3.36
CA GLY A 41 22.61 1.84 4.03
C GLY A 41 21.55 1.14 4.90
N ASN A 42 20.37 1.74 5.09
CA ASN A 42 19.26 1.03 5.69
C ASN A 42 18.79 -0.08 4.74
N GLY A 43 18.51 -1.27 5.27
CA GLY A 43 18.06 -2.41 4.48
C GLY A 43 16.74 -2.16 3.74
N VAL A 44 16.21 -3.21 3.11
CA VAL A 44 14.93 -3.14 2.40
C VAL A 44 13.84 -2.61 3.35
N ALA A 45 13.12 -1.58 2.90
CA ALA A 45 12.07 -0.96 3.70
C ALA A 45 11.00 -1.98 4.11
N ALA A 46 10.41 -1.80 5.29
CA ALA A 46 9.33 -2.63 5.82
C ALA A 46 9.66 -4.12 6.05
N VAL A 47 10.94 -4.53 6.02
CA VAL A 47 11.36 -5.90 6.43
C VAL A 47 10.92 -6.23 7.86
N SER A 48 10.83 -5.23 8.73
CA SER A 48 10.34 -5.40 10.11
C SER A 48 8.96 -6.03 10.21
N ARG A 49 8.12 -5.95 9.16
CA ARG A 49 6.80 -6.63 9.09
C ARG A 49 6.91 -8.16 9.09
N TYR A 50 8.09 -8.70 8.84
CA TYR A 50 8.35 -10.13 8.76
C TYR A 50 9.20 -10.66 9.92
N ASN A 51 9.60 -9.79 10.87
CA ASN A 51 10.46 -10.21 12.00
C ASN A 51 9.82 -11.30 12.86
N HIS A 52 8.48 -11.32 12.94
CA HIS A 52 7.72 -12.31 13.69
C HIS A 52 7.80 -13.74 13.13
N LEU A 53 8.34 -13.93 11.92
CA LEU A 53 8.47 -15.25 11.31
C LEU A 53 9.66 -16.04 11.85
N CYS A 54 10.62 -15.37 12.51
CA CYS A 54 11.75 -16.01 13.17
C CYS A 54 11.54 -15.97 14.69
N GLU A 55 11.84 -17.08 15.38
CA GLU A 55 11.93 -17.10 16.82
C GLU A 55 13.01 -16.11 17.31
N GLY A 56 12.61 -15.12 18.11
CA GLY A 56 13.51 -14.05 18.60
C GLY A 56 13.76 -12.89 17.63
N GLY A 57 13.15 -12.90 16.43
CA GLY A 57 13.30 -11.84 15.43
C GLY A 57 14.29 -12.17 14.30
N CYS A 58 14.05 -11.59 13.11
CA CYS A 58 14.93 -11.79 11.95
C CYS A 58 15.87 -10.58 11.75
N GLU A 59 17.19 -10.82 11.72
CA GLU A 59 18.17 -9.83 11.24
C GLU A 59 18.35 -9.95 9.73
N GLY A 60 17.34 -9.50 8.98
CA GLY A 60 17.34 -9.47 7.51
C GLY A 60 16.66 -10.67 6.84
N VAL A 61 16.76 -10.71 5.50
CA VAL A 61 15.96 -11.60 4.65
C VAL A 61 16.47 -13.05 4.65
N GLY A 62 17.78 -13.26 4.82
CA GLY A 62 18.38 -14.60 4.83
C GLY A 62 17.83 -15.51 5.94
N PRO A 63 17.88 -15.08 7.22
CA PRO A 63 17.28 -15.82 8.34
C PRO A 63 15.78 -16.08 8.17
N MET A 64 15.03 -15.13 7.59
CA MET A 64 13.61 -15.28 7.29
C MET A 64 13.35 -16.44 6.31
N ILE A 65 14.10 -16.51 5.20
CA ILE A 65 13.98 -17.61 4.23
C ILE A 65 14.37 -18.93 4.89
N ARG A 66 15.44 -18.94 5.70
CA ARG A 66 15.89 -20.14 6.41
C ARG A 66 14.82 -20.65 7.38
N SER A 67 14.24 -19.77 8.19
CA SER A 67 13.19 -20.14 9.13
C SER A 67 11.94 -20.65 8.41
N ALA A 68 11.50 -19.98 7.34
CA ALA A 68 10.37 -20.44 6.53
C ALA A 68 10.57 -21.83 5.89
N LEU A 69 11.80 -22.21 5.57
CA LEU A 69 12.13 -23.52 4.99
C LEU A 69 12.40 -24.61 6.02
N LEU A 70 13.04 -24.27 7.15
CA LEU A 70 13.49 -25.25 8.14
C LEU A 70 12.51 -25.42 9.30
N ASP A 71 11.63 -24.46 9.55
CA ASP A 71 10.60 -24.53 10.60
C ASP A 71 9.21 -24.12 10.06
N PRO A 72 8.60 -24.97 9.21
CA PRO A 72 7.28 -24.70 8.66
C PRO A 72 6.17 -24.74 9.72
N VAL A 73 6.38 -25.43 10.85
CA VAL A 73 5.36 -25.52 11.92
C VAL A 73 5.24 -24.19 12.63
N HIS A 74 6.36 -23.58 13.01
CA HIS A 74 6.37 -22.23 13.56
C HIS A 74 5.76 -21.22 12.58
N LEU A 75 6.18 -21.27 11.32
CA LEU A 75 5.66 -20.40 10.27
C LEU A 75 4.13 -20.45 10.22
N LEU A 76 3.54 -21.64 10.11
CA LEU A 76 2.09 -21.82 10.02
C LEU A 76 1.37 -21.40 11.32
N GLY A 77 2.01 -21.53 12.47
CA GLY A 77 1.46 -21.14 13.77
C GLY A 77 1.38 -19.62 13.99
N THR A 78 2.23 -18.84 13.32
CA THR A 78 2.24 -17.36 13.44
C THR A 78 1.20 -16.66 12.56
N LEU A 79 0.59 -17.38 11.61
CA LEU A 79 -0.30 -16.81 10.61
C LEU A 79 -1.73 -16.62 11.12
N ASP A 80 -2.29 -15.45 10.81
CA ASP A 80 -3.72 -15.15 11.00
C ASP A 80 -4.54 -15.78 9.86
N TRP A 81 -4.80 -17.08 9.98
CA TRP A 81 -5.49 -17.87 8.96
C TRP A 81 -6.88 -17.34 8.62
N ALA A 82 -7.62 -16.83 9.60
CA ALA A 82 -8.96 -16.29 9.37
C ALA A 82 -8.89 -15.10 8.39
N ASN A 83 -8.00 -14.15 8.67
CA ASN A 83 -7.81 -12.99 7.80
C ASN A 83 -7.21 -13.36 6.45
N ILE A 84 -6.25 -14.30 6.40
CA ILE A 84 -5.67 -14.80 5.15
C ILE A 84 -6.75 -15.45 4.26
N LEU A 85 -7.56 -16.34 4.82
CA LEU A 85 -8.63 -17.01 4.07
C LEU A 85 -9.68 -16.00 3.59
N PHE A 86 -10.04 -15.05 4.45
CA PHE A 86 -10.97 -13.98 4.07
C PHE A 86 -10.40 -13.10 2.94
N TYR A 87 -9.14 -12.69 3.05
CA TYR A 87 -8.42 -11.95 2.01
C TYR A 87 -8.38 -12.72 0.68
N LEU A 88 -8.00 -14.00 0.69
CA LEU A 88 -7.98 -14.86 -0.50
C LEU A 88 -9.38 -15.05 -1.10
N PHE A 89 -10.39 -15.17 -0.25
CA PHE A 89 -11.79 -15.21 -0.68
C PHE A 89 -12.17 -13.92 -1.41
N LEU A 90 -11.93 -12.74 -0.82
CA LEU A 90 -12.25 -11.47 -1.45
C LEU A 90 -11.48 -11.26 -2.77
N LEU A 91 -10.20 -11.65 -2.79
CA LEU A 91 -9.33 -11.51 -3.96
C LEU A 91 -9.77 -12.38 -5.14
N SER A 92 -10.30 -13.58 -4.86
CA SER A 92 -10.79 -14.52 -5.89
C SER A 92 -12.26 -14.28 -6.27
N LEU A 93 -13.05 -13.70 -5.38
CA LEU A 93 -14.51 -13.53 -5.50
C LEU A 93 -14.99 -13.06 -6.87
N PRO A 94 -14.42 -12.00 -7.49
CA PRO A 94 -14.98 -11.45 -8.72
C PRO A 94 -14.65 -12.29 -9.95
N LEU A 95 -13.60 -13.12 -9.92
CA LEU A 95 -12.94 -13.66 -11.13
C LEU A 95 -12.78 -15.19 -11.15
N VAL A 96 -13.00 -15.88 -10.02
CA VAL A 96 -12.74 -17.31 -9.89
C VAL A 96 -13.45 -18.17 -10.95
N PHE A 97 -14.64 -17.77 -11.40
CA PHE A 97 -15.43 -18.48 -12.41
C PHE A 97 -14.81 -18.51 -13.82
N TYR A 98 -13.82 -17.66 -14.06
CA TYR A 98 -13.14 -17.52 -15.34
C TYR A 98 -11.71 -18.08 -15.34
N TRP A 99 -11.21 -18.55 -14.20
CA TRP A 99 -9.89 -19.18 -14.17
C TRP A 99 -9.91 -20.56 -14.81
N ARG A 100 -8.99 -20.78 -15.76
CA ARG A 100 -8.83 -22.07 -16.45
C ARG A 100 -7.41 -22.60 -16.28
N ARG A 101 -7.17 -23.82 -16.74
CA ARG A 101 -5.82 -24.40 -16.79
C ARG A 101 -4.84 -23.54 -17.61
N SER A 102 -5.32 -22.84 -18.65
CA SER A 102 -4.50 -21.91 -19.43
C SER A 102 -4.07 -20.68 -18.63
N SER A 103 -4.85 -20.29 -17.61
CA SER A 103 -4.58 -19.14 -16.73
C SER A 103 -3.49 -19.43 -15.69
N LEU A 104 -3.13 -20.70 -15.46
CA LEU A 104 -2.20 -21.11 -14.40
C LEU A 104 -0.84 -20.39 -14.43
N PRO A 105 -0.20 -20.11 -15.59
CA PRO A 105 1.05 -19.36 -15.62
C PRO A 105 0.90 -17.93 -15.06
N LEU A 106 -0.21 -17.26 -15.35
CA LEU A 106 -0.48 -15.92 -14.82
C LEU A 106 -0.84 -15.96 -13.34
N LEU A 107 -1.63 -16.96 -12.91
CA LEU A 107 -1.93 -17.15 -11.49
C LEU A 107 -0.64 -17.46 -10.70
N ALA A 108 0.25 -18.29 -11.24
CA ALA A 108 1.54 -18.58 -10.63
C ALA A 108 2.44 -17.34 -10.55
N ALA A 109 2.35 -16.42 -11.52
CA ALA A 109 3.09 -15.16 -11.49
C ALA A 109 2.65 -14.24 -10.32
N THR A 110 1.46 -14.45 -9.74
CA THR A 110 1.02 -13.69 -8.55
C THR A 110 1.64 -14.17 -7.25
N LEU A 111 2.15 -15.42 -7.21
CA LEU A 111 2.60 -16.07 -5.98
C LEU A 111 3.65 -15.27 -5.20
N PRO A 112 4.70 -14.68 -5.79
CA PRO A 112 5.72 -13.99 -5.01
C PRO A 112 5.14 -12.84 -4.17
N LEU A 113 4.29 -12.01 -4.78
CA LEU A 113 3.65 -10.89 -4.08
C LEU A 113 2.55 -11.37 -3.14
N LEU A 114 1.78 -12.39 -3.54
CA LEU A 114 0.76 -12.98 -2.68
C LEU A 114 1.37 -13.56 -1.41
N THR A 115 2.48 -14.29 -1.53
CA THR A 115 3.26 -14.82 -0.40
C THR A 115 3.77 -13.69 0.48
N ALA A 116 4.36 -12.64 -0.11
CA ALA A 116 4.81 -11.47 0.66
C ALA A 116 3.66 -10.80 1.44
N ASN A 117 2.46 -10.73 0.86
CA ASN A 117 1.29 -10.15 1.51
C ASN A 117 0.78 -11.04 2.65
N ILE A 118 0.66 -12.36 2.43
CA ILE A 118 0.19 -13.33 3.42
C ILE A 118 1.11 -13.41 4.64
N LEU A 119 2.42 -13.41 4.41
CA LEU A 119 3.45 -13.53 5.45
C LEU A 119 3.69 -12.24 6.22
N SER A 120 3.06 -11.13 5.84
CA SER A 120 3.25 -9.85 6.53
C SER A 120 2.45 -9.79 7.82
N SER A 121 3.04 -9.21 8.87
CA SER A 121 2.32 -8.83 10.08
C SER A 121 1.36 -7.66 9.87
N SER A 122 1.52 -6.90 8.77
CA SER A 122 0.67 -5.75 8.48
C SER A 122 -0.65 -6.18 7.88
N SER A 123 -1.76 -5.88 8.57
CA SER A 123 -3.13 -6.11 8.06
C SER A 123 -3.39 -5.42 6.73
N ALA A 124 -2.78 -4.25 6.49
CA ALA A 124 -2.89 -3.50 5.24
C ALA A 124 -2.44 -4.30 4.01
N GLN A 125 -1.52 -5.26 4.17
CA GLN A 125 -1.10 -6.15 3.07
C GLN A 125 -2.07 -7.30 2.81
N ARG A 126 -3.01 -7.55 3.71
CA ARG A 126 -4.02 -8.62 3.63
C ARG A 126 -5.43 -8.06 3.49
N ASP A 127 -5.56 -6.88 2.90
CA ASP A 127 -6.85 -6.31 2.53
C ASP A 127 -6.85 -5.82 1.08
N LEU A 128 -8.03 -5.46 0.60
CA LEU A 128 -8.24 -4.91 -0.74
C LEU A 128 -8.42 -3.38 -0.74
N THR A 129 -8.30 -2.73 0.41
CA THR A 129 -8.38 -1.26 0.50
C THR A 129 -7.06 -0.58 0.22
N HIS A 130 -5.95 -1.22 0.60
CA HIS A 130 -4.63 -0.69 0.37
C HIS A 130 -4.03 -1.21 -0.94
N GLN A 131 -3.07 -0.46 -1.48
CA GLN A 131 -2.47 -0.71 -2.79
C GLN A 131 -1.64 -2.00 -2.92
N TYR A 132 -1.38 -2.73 -1.84
CA TYR A 132 -0.48 -3.89 -1.84
C TYR A 132 -0.98 -5.05 -2.70
N SER A 133 -2.29 -5.13 -2.92
CA SER A 133 -2.93 -6.19 -3.71
C SER A 133 -3.17 -5.78 -5.16
N LEU A 134 -2.92 -4.52 -5.53
CA LEU A 134 -3.23 -3.98 -6.87
C LEU A 134 -2.49 -4.72 -7.99
N PRO A 135 -1.19 -5.04 -7.90
CA PRO A 135 -0.51 -5.79 -8.96
C PRO A 135 -1.06 -7.22 -9.10
N ILE A 136 -1.46 -7.85 -7.99
CA ILE A 136 -2.10 -9.16 -8.02
C ILE A 136 -3.45 -9.06 -8.75
N ALA A 137 -4.28 -8.09 -8.37
CA ALA A 137 -5.60 -7.89 -8.98
C ALA A 137 -5.53 -7.73 -10.51
N ILE A 138 -4.57 -6.95 -11.01
CA ILE A 138 -4.35 -6.79 -12.46
C ILE A 138 -4.06 -8.14 -13.12
N LEU A 139 -3.15 -8.94 -12.56
CA LEU A 139 -2.82 -10.26 -13.10
C LEU A 139 -4.01 -11.24 -13.03
N LEU A 140 -4.84 -11.17 -11.99
CA LEU A 140 -6.05 -11.99 -11.88
C LEU A 140 -7.09 -11.60 -12.94
N VAL A 141 -7.22 -10.31 -13.27
CA VAL A 141 -8.07 -9.83 -14.37
C VAL A 141 -7.55 -10.35 -15.70
N VAL A 142 -6.24 -10.26 -15.97
CA VAL A 142 -5.68 -10.80 -17.23
C VAL A 142 -5.87 -12.33 -17.29
N ALA A 143 -5.67 -13.03 -16.18
CA ALA A 143 -5.87 -14.47 -16.07
C ALA A 143 -7.33 -14.89 -16.34
N SER A 144 -8.31 -14.05 -16.03
CA SER A 144 -9.74 -14.32 -16.27
C SER A 144 -10.14 -14.12 -17.74
N MET A 145 -9.38 -13.32 -18.51
CA MET A 145 -9.65 -13.12 -19.94
C MET A 145 -9.58 -14.43 -20.73
N ASP A 146 -8.67 -15.35 -20.36
CA ASP A 146 -8.60 -16.69 -20.96
C ASP A 146 -9.95 -17.43 -20.86
N GLY A 147 -10.58 -17.36 -19.69
CA GLY A 147 -11.85 -18.03 -19.46
C GLY A 147 -12.99 -17.41 -20.24
N LEU A 148 -12.99 -16.08 -20.30
CA LEU A 148 -13.95 -15.30 -21.08
C LEU A 148 -13.81 -15.59 -22.58
N VAL A 149 -12.59 -15.59 -23.13
CA VAL A 149 -12.34 -15.90 -24.54
C VAL A 149 -12.77 -17.33 -24.88
N ALA A 150 -12.47 -18.30 -24.01
CA ALA A 150 -12.89 -19.68 -24.20
C ALA A 150 -14.43 -19.83 -24.20
N ASP A 151 -15.12 -19.06 -23.36
CA ASP A 151 -16.59 -19.01 -23.33
C ASP A 151 -17.14 -18.36 -24.61
N LEU A 152 -16.60 -17.20 -25.04
CA LEU A 152 -17.04 -16.51 -26.27
C LEU A 152 -16.91 -17.36 -27.54
N ARG A 153 -15.95 -18.30 -27.58
CA ARG A 153 -15.77 -19.23 -28.70
C ARG A 153 -16.82 -20.35 -28.75
N GLN A 154 -17.58 -20.57 -27.68
CA GLN A 154 -18.61 -21.62 -27.61
C GLN A 154 -20.01 -21.06 -27.90
N GLY A 155 -20.50 -21.14 -29.14
CA GLY A 155 -21.86 -20.67 -29.47
C GLY A 155 -22.97 -21.52 -28.82
N ARG A 156 -23.85 -20.90 -28.01
CA ARG A 156 -25.19 -21.42 -27.58
C ARG A 156 -25.92 -20.45 -26.63
N LEU A 157 -27.24 -20.56 -26.52
CA LEU A 157 -28.10 -19.88 -25.52
C LEU A 157 -27.72 -20.14 -24.04
N TRP A 158 -26.95 -21.20 -23.74
CA TRP A 158 -26.41 -21.44 -22.39
C TRP A 158 -25.24 -20.48 -22.07
N LEU A 159 -24.48 -20.08 -23.10
CA LEU A 159 -23.42 -19.08 -22.99
C LEU A 159 -23.99 -17.74 -22.54
N THR A 160 -25.14 -17.31 -23.07
CA THR A 160 -25.73 -16.02 -22.70
C THR A 160 -26.12 -15.98 -21.23
N ARG A 161 -26.75 -17.04 -20.69
CA ARG A 161 -27.08 -17.12 -19.25
C ARG A 161 -25.84 -17.09 -18.35
N ARG A 162 -24.79 -17.84 -18.70
CA ARG A 162 -23.53 -17.86 -17.94
C ARG A 162 -22.84 -16.49 -17.97
N LEU A 163 -22.72 -15.87 -19.14
CA LEU A 163 -22.12 -14.55 -19.26
C LEU A 163 -22.90 -13.50 -18.46
N TRP A 164 -24.23 -13.48 -18.56
CA TRP A 164 -25.07 -12.59 -17.75
C TRP A 164 -24.86 -12.79 -16.25
N PHE A 165 -24.81 -14.04 -15.78
CA PHE A 165 -24.52 -14.33 -14.39
C PHE A 165 -23.14 -13.81 -13.98
N CYS A 166 -22.09 -14.07 -14.77
CA CYS A 166 -20.74 -13.62 -14.45
C CYS A 166 -20.60 -12.10 -14.49
N TYR A 167 -21.23 -11.41 -15.43
CA TYR A 167 -21.28 -9.94 -15.47
C TYR A 167 -22.01 -9.36 -14.26
N PHE A 168 -23.18 -9.92 -13.94
CA PHE A 168 -23.92 -9.55 -12.74
C PHE A 168 -23.07 -9.77 -11.48
N TRP A 169 -22.42 -10.93 -11.37
CA TRP A 169 -21.57 -11.29 -10.23
C TRP A 169 -20.35 -10.38 -10.08
N ALA A 170 -19.67 -10.06 -11.18
CA ALA A 170 -18.54 -9.13 -11.17
C ALA A 170 -18.99 -7.73 -10.77
N THR A 171 -20.13 -7.27 -11.28
CA THR A 171 -20.72 -5.96 -10.93
C THR A 171 -21.13 -5.91 -9.46
N LEU A 172 -21.76 -6.97 -8.95
CA LEU A 172 -22.14 -7.10 -7.55
C LEU A 172 -20.91 -7.12 -6.65
N SER A 173 -19.88 -7.90 -7.02
CA SER A 173 -18.61 -7.95 -6.29
C SER A 173 -17.94 -6.58 -6.26
N TRP A 174 -17.90 -5.87 -7.40
CA TRP A 174 -17.39 -4.50 -7.45
C TRP A 174 -18.19 -3.58 -6.54
N ALA A 175 -19.53 -3.60 -6.59
CA ALA A 175 -20.36 -2.73 -5.76
C ALA A 175 -20.15 -2.97 -4.26
N LEU A 176 -20.00 -4.23 -3.84
CA LEU A 176 -19.72 -4.60 -2.44
C LEU A 176 -18.29 -4.24 -2.01
N LEU A 177 -17.30 -4.39 -2.90
CA LEU A 177 -15.88 -4.14 -2.61
C LEU A 177 -15.45 -2.68 -2.78
N ALA A 178 -16.18 -1.88 -3.55
CA ALA A 178 -15.85 -0.49 -3.84
C ALA A 178 -15.89 0.43 -2.60
N LYS A 179 -16.42 -0.06 -1.46
CA LYS A 179 -16.55 0.66 -0.20
C LYS A 179 -16.99 2.12 -0.41
N PRO A 180 -18.16 2.39 -1.03
CA PRO A 180 -18.58 3.75 -1.37
C PRO A 180 -18.67 4.68 -0.14
N GLY A 181 -18.93 4.13 1.05
CA GLY A 181 -18.89 4.88 2.30
C GLY A 181 -17.53 5.52 2.62
N TYR A 182 -16.41 4.94 2.18
CA TYR A 182 -15.09 5.53 2.38
C TYR A 182 -14.94 6.84 1.60
N PHE A 183 -15.54 6.94 0.40
CA PHE A 183 -15.51 8.19 -0.34
C PHE A 183 -16.27 9.29 0.40
N LEU A 184 -17.47 8.98 0.88
CA LEU A 184 -18.32 9.92 1.60
C LEU A 184 -17.68 10.36 2.92
N ASP A 185 -17.14 9.41 3.69
CA ASP A 185 -16.59 9.66 5.02
C ASP A 185 -15.18 10.23 5.01
N LEU A 186 -14.31 9.83 4.07
CA LEU A 186 -12.91 10.31 4.05
C LEU A 186 -12.72 11.58 3.22
N TYR A 187 -13.53 11.78 2.18
CA TYR A 187 -13.33 12.90 1.24
C TYR A 187 -14.46 13.90 1.31
N LEU A 188 -15.71 13.45 1.14
CA LEU A 188 -16.85 14.37 1.06
C LEU A 188 -17.10 15.10 2.40
N SER A 189 -16.85 14.44 3.53
CA SER A 189 -16.93 15.02 4.87
C SER A 189 -15.97 16.20 5.13
N ARG A 190 -14.93 16.35 4.30
CA ARG A 190 -13.91 17.41 4.40
C ARG A 190 -14.01 18.43 3.26
N ALA A 191 -15.06 18.35 2.44
CA ALA A 191 -15.18 19.20 1.26
C ALA A 191 -15.25 20.69 1.60
N ASP A 192 -15.86 21.04 2.72
CA ASP A 192 -15.96 22.38 3.28
C ASP A 192 -14.60 22.93 3.77
N GLN A 193 -13.71 22.05 4.23
CA GLN A 193 -12.35 22.41 4.69
C GLN A 193 -11.38 22.74 3.55
N ALA A 194 -11.68 22.31 2.32
CA ALA A 194 -10.77 22.45 1.19
C ALA A 194 -10.43 23.92 0.87
N TRP A 195 -11.43 24.80 0.88
CA TRP A 195 -11.24 26.22 0.56
C TRP A 195 -10.50 26.99 1.68
N PRO A 196 -10.88 26.87 2.97
CA PRO A 196 -10.11 27.43 4.08
C PRO A 196 -8.64 26.96 4.07
N ALA A 197 -8.40 25.66 3.91
CA ALA A 197 -7.04 25.11 3.85
C ALA A 197 -6.21 25.74 2.74
N HIS A 198 -6.77 25.83 1.52
CA HIS A 198 -6.09 26.43 0.38
C HIS A 198 -5.74 27.90 0.59
N ASN A 199 -6.63 28.67 1.21
CA ASN A 199 -6.37 30.08 1.53
C ASN A 199 -5.25 30.25 2.56
N LEU A 200 -5.19 29.38 3.58
CA LEU A 200 -4.11 29.41 4.57
C LEU A 200 -2.78 28.98 3.95
N ILE A 201 -2.76 27.94 3.12
CA ILE A 201 -1.54 27.48 2.42
C ILE A 201 -0.92 28.59 1.57
N ARG A 202 -1.74 29.45 0.94
CA ARG A 202 -1.28 30.61 0.14
C ARG A 202 -0.61 31.70 0.98
N ARG A 203 -0.93 31.80 2.27
CA ARG A 203 -0.29 32.76 3.19
C ARG A 203 1.09 32.29 3.65
N ILE A 204 1.39 31.00 3.50
CA ILE A 204 2.69 30.44 3.88
C ILE A 204 3.73 30.79 2.81
N PRO A 205 4.89 31.39 3.19
CA PRO A 205 5.96 31.69 2.25
C PRO A 205 6.45 30.45 1.50
N SER A 206 6.94 30.64 0.27
CA SER A 206 7.37 29.51 -0.57
C SER A 206 8.62 28.80 -0.09
N ASP A 207 9.46 29.51 0.64
CA ASP A 207 10.74 29.10 1.22
C ASP A 207 10.64 28.72 2.70
N ALA A 208 9.46 28.81 3.31
CA ALA A 208 9.27 28.45 4.71
C ALA A 208 9.40 26.93 4.94
N ALA A 209 10.05 26.56 6.04
CA ALA A 209 10.01 25.21 6.59
C ALA A 209 8.71 25.00 7.41
N VAL A 210 7.91 24.00 7.04
CA VAL A 210 6.52 23.87 7.53
C VAL A 210 6.28 22.61 8.36
N LEU A 211 5.66 22.75 9.52
CA LEU A 211 5.07 21.65 10.29
C LEU A 211 3.58 21.51 9.97
N THR A 212 3.10 20.29 9.70
CA THR A 212 1.69 20.10 9.33
C THR A 212 1.13 18.70 9.62
N ASN A 213 -0.19 18.55 9.61
CA ASN A 213 -0.88 17.26 9.71
C ASN A 213 -0.81 16.47 8.40
N SER A 214 -1.10 15.17 8.46
CA SER A 214 -0.96 14.25 7.31
C SER A 214 -1.82 14.59 6.10
N HIS A 215 -3.04 15.12 6.29
CA HIS A 215 -3.91 15.50 5.17
C HIS A 215 -3.40 16.72 4.41
N LEU A 216 -2.72 17.65 5.09
CA LEU A 216 -2.18 18.87 4.50
C LEU A 216 -0.77 18.68 3.93
N PHE A 217 -0.03 17.66 4.42
CA PHE A 217 1.36 17.39 4.04
C PHE A 217 1.59 17.32 2.52
N PRO A 218 0.80 16.58 1.72
CA PRO A 218 1.01 16.52 0.27
C PRO A 218 0.84 17.89 -0.40
N HIS A 219 -0.08 18.72 0.10
CA HIS A 219 -0.36 20.06 -0.42
C HIS A 219 0.72 21.08 -0.09
N LEU A 220 1.66 20.75 0.79
CA LEU A 220 2.80 21.58 1.16
C LEU A 220 4.13 20.99 0.66
N SER A 221 4.11 19.86 -0.04
CA SER A 221 5.33 19.14 -0.48
C SER A 221 6.25 19.94 -1.41
N HIS A 222 5.79 21.06 -1.96
CA HIS A 222 6.59 22.01 -2.74
C HIS A 222 7.41 23.00 -1.90
N ARG A 223 7.30 22.97 -0.57
CA ARG A 223 8.14 23.74 0.35
C ARG A 223 9.51 23.07 0.50
N PRO A 224 10.59 23.84 0.80
CA PRO A 224 11.93 23.27 0.91
C PRO A 224 12.05 22.22 2.02
N MET A 225 11.28 22.37 3.11
CA MET A 225 11.16 21.37 4.16
C MET A 225 9.73 21.30 4.67
N VAL A 226 9.18 20.09 4.73
CA VAL A 226 7.89 19.83 5.39
C VAL A 226 8.08 18.71 6.39
N LYS A 227 7.59 18.92 7.60
CA LYS A 227 7.55 17.93 8.66
C LYS A 227 6.11 17.55 8.95
N GLN A 228 5.81 16.26 8.91
CA GLN A 228 4.53 15.74 9.33
C GLN A 228 4.51 15.61 10.86
N LEU A 229 3.43 16.08 11.49
CA LEU A 229 3.17 15.85 12.90
C LEU A 229 2.72 14.40 13.11
N PHE A 230 3.48 13.68 13.94
CA PHE A 230 3.12 12.37 14.47
C PHE A 230 2.88 12.47 15.97
N THR A 231 2.32 11.43 16.60
CA THR A 231 2.10 11.34 18.05
C THR A 231 3.37 11.39 18.91
N LYS A 232 4.56 11.33 18.30
CA LYS A 232 5.82 11.55 19.02
C LYS A 232 5.99 13.04 19.33
N PRO A 233 6.28 13.44 20.58
CA PRO A 233 6.52 14.84 20.91
C PRO A 233 7.75 15.37 20.17
N LEU A 234 7.62 16.57 19.63
CA LEU A 234 8.69 17.27 18.92
C LEU A 234 9.61 17.95 19.93
N ARG A 235 10.92 17.71 19.78
CA ARG A 235 11.93 18.39 20.59
C ARG A 235 12.08 19.85 20.16
N LYS A 236 12.60 20.70 21.06
CA LYS A 236 12.81 22.12 20.77
C LYS A 236 13.76 22.33 19.59
N GLU A 237 14.76 21.47 19.43
CA GLU A 237 15.71 21.52 18.31
C GLU A 237 15.06 21.15 16.97
N GLU A 238 13.98 20.36 17.01
CA GLU A 238 13.22 20.03 15.80
C GLU A 238 12.28 21.15 15.41
N LEU A 239 11.67 21.80 16.41
CA LEU A 239 10.83 22.99 16.20
C LEU A 239 11.66 24.19 15.77
N SER A 240 12.92 24.31 16.24
CA SER A 240 13.82 25.42 15.89
C SER A 240 14.20 25.45 14.40
N GLN A 241 14.03 24.34 13.67
CA GLN A 241 14.27 24.24 12.22
C GLN A 241 13.06 24.65 11.37
N LEU A 242 11.91 24.95 11.98
CA LEU A 242 10.64 25.22 11.29
C LEU A 242 10.23 26.69 11.41
N ASP A 243 9.73 27.29 10.34
CA ASP A 243 9.33 28.71 10.33
C ASP A 243 7.83 28.88 10.55
N THR A 244 7.04 27.90 10.11
CA THR A 244 5.58 27.94 10.12
C THR A 244 5.01 26.58 10.49
N ALA A 245 3.86 26.57 11.17
CA ALA A 245 3.07 25.38 11.41
C ALA A 245 1.64 25.63 10.94
N LEU A 246 1.11 24.74 10.09
CA LEU A 246 -0.29 24.74 9.69
C LEU A 246 -0.90 23.42 10.16
N LEU A 247 -1.69 23.50 11.23
CA LEU A 247 -2.27 22.35 11.91
C LEU A 247 -3.80 22.40 11.84
N ASN A 248 -4.46 21.25 11.90
CA ASN A 248 -5.90 21.15 12.07
C ASN A 248 -6.20 20.48 13.42
N ARG A 249 -6.80 21.23 14.34
CA ARG A 249 -7.11 20.77 15.70
C ARG A 249 -8.24 19.75 15.72
N HIS A 250 -9.23 19.89 14.83
CA HIS A 250 -10.41 19.01 14.79
C HIS A 250 -10.18 17.76 13.96
N ASP A 251 -9.35 17.85 12.90
CA ASP A 251 -9.02 16.74 12.00
C ASP A 251 -7.50 16.57 11.84
N PRO A 252 -6.84 15.97 12.85
CA PRO A 252 -5.39 15.81 12.87
C PRO A 252 -4.87 14.76 11.87
N GLY A 253 -5.77 13.99 11.27
CA GLY A 253 -5.48 12.95 10.29
C GLY A 253 -4.68 11.75 10.80
N TRP A 254 -4.17 10.95 9.86
CA TRP A 254 -3.35 9.78 10.17
C TRP A 254 -2.03 10.15 10.86
N GLY A 255 -1.65 9.36 11.88
CA GLY A 255 -0.37 9.47 12.57
C GLY A 255 -0.34 10.44 13.75
N SER A 256 -1.38 11.25 13.95
CA SER A 256 -1.54 12.18 15.08
C SER A 256 -2.94 12.02 15.72
N ASN A 257 -3.25 12.83 16.73
CA ASN A 257 -4.57 12.92 17.36
C ASN A 257 -4.85 14.35 17.87
N ILE A 258 -6.08 14.59 18.33
CA ILE A 258 -6.56 15.92 18.72
C ILE A 258 -5.75 16.43 19.91
N GLN A 259 -5.52 15.58 20.91
CA GLN A 259 -4.80 15.92 22.14
C GLN A 259 -3.34 16.31 21.84
N HIS A 260 -2.66 15.54 21.00
CA HIS A 260 -1.28 15.78 20.62
C HIS A 260 -1.13 17.02 19.74
N THR A 261 -2.09 17.25 18.84
CA THR A 261 -2.12 18.45 18.00
C THR A 261 -2.35 19.70 18.86
N ALA A 262 -3.27 19.65 19.82
CA ALA A 262 -3.50 20.72 20.78
C ALA A 262 -2.24 21.00 21.63
N ALA A 263 -1.63 19.96 22.21
CA ALA A 263 -0.40 20.10 23.00
C ALA A 263 0.77 20.69 22.18
N THR A 264 0.85 20.34 20.89
CA THR A 264 1.86 20.91 19.99
C THR A 264 1.59 22.40 19.73
N ILE A 265 0.33 22.81 19.56
CA ILE A 265 -0.04 24.23 19.40
C ILE A 265 0.32 25.01 20.67
N GLU A 266 -0.01 24.49 21.85
CA GLU A 266 0.36 25.11 23.13
C GLU A 266 1.88 25.23 23.30
N GLN A 267 2.63 24.21 22.87
CA GLN A 267 4.09 24.26 22.87
C GLN A 267 4.64 25.36 21.95
N LEU A 268 4.05 25.55 20.76
CA LEU A 268 4.43 26.62 19.84
C LEU A 268 4.14 28.01 20.44
N GLN A 269 2.97 28.19 21.05
CA GLN A 269 2.60 29.42 21.75
C GLN A 269 3.55 29.72 22.93
N ALA A 270 3.92 28.71 23.70
CA ALA A 270 4.91 28.84 24.78
C ALA A 270 6.32 29.21 24.26
N MET A 271 6.62 28.88 23.00
CA MET A 271 7.82 29.31 22.29
C MET A 271 7.64 30.68 21.59
N GLN A 272 6.60 31.44 21.95
CA GLN A 272 6.28 32.78 21.43
C GLN A 272 5.95 32.82 19.94
N TRP A 273 5.51 31.71 19.35
CA TRP A 273 4.96 31.72 17.99
C TRP A 273 3.61 32.43 17.99
N VAL A 274 3.38 33.24 16.96
CA VAL A 274 2.09 33.91 16.74
C VAL A 274 1.17 32.93 16.05
N CYS A 275 0.12 32.49 16.74
CA CYS A 275 -0.86 31.53 16.22
C CYS A 275 -2.20 32.20 15.96
N GLU A 276 -2.66 32.10 14.72
CA GLU A 276 -4.01 32.49 14.29
C GLU A 276 -4.86 31.23 14.12
N GLU A 277 -6.01 31.19 14.79
CA GLU A 277 -6.97 30.09 14.69
C GLU A 277 -8.21 30.56 13.94
N ASP A 278 -8.70 29.71 13.03
CA ASP A 278 -10.01 29.87 12.40
C ASP A 278 -11.02 28.98 13.13
N ASP A 279 -11.80 29.58 14.03
CA ASP A 279 -12.78 28.91 14.90
C ASP A 279 -13.80 28.06 14.13
N HIS A 280 -14.05 28.37 12.84
CA HIS A 280 -15.01 27.62 12.03
C HIS A 280 -14.44 26.34 11.42
N SER A 281 -13.14 26.32 11.09
CA SER A 281 -12.52 25.20 10.38
C SER A 281 -11.59 24.37 11.26
N GLY A 282 -11.17 24.89 12.42
CA GLY A 282 -10.20 24.25 13.31
C GLY A 282 -8.76 24.33 12.82
N PHE A 283 -8.50 25.06 11.73
CA PHE A 283 -7.14 25.29 11.27
C PHE A 283 -6.45 26.33 12.15
N VAL A 284 -5.20 26.04 12.49
CA VAL A 284 -4.32 26.93 13.26
C VAL A 284 -3.05 27.15 12.45
N LEU A 285 -2.80 28.40 12.10
CA LEU A 285 -1.57 28.85 11.45
C LEU A 285 -0.69 29.53 12.50
N CYS A 286 0.42 28.90 12.85
CA CYS A 286 1.43 29.47 13.74
C CYS A 286 2.65 29.89 12.93
N GLN A 287 3.12 31.11 13.14
CA GLN A 287 4.33 31.65 12.54
C GLN A 287 5.34 32.00 13.63
N ARG A 288 6.59 31.65 13.38
CA ARG A 288 7.67 32.11 14.25
C ARG A 288 7.79 33.64 14.16
N PRO A 289 7.96 34.36 15.28
CA PRO A 289 8.23 35.79 15.23
C PRO A 289 9.50 36.05 14.41
N THR A 290 9.39 36.92 13.42
CA THR A 290 10.55 37.46 12.72
C THR A 290 11.36 38.29 13.71
N SER A 291 12.59 37.85 14.00
CA SER A 291 13.56 38.61 14.78
C SER A 291 13.89 39.95 14.14
#